data_AF-A0A976PZV0-F1
#
_entry.id   AF-A0A976PZV0-F1
#
_cell.length_a   1.000
_cell.length_b   1.000
_cell.length_c   1.000
_cell.angle_alpha   90.00
_cell.angle_beta   90.00
_cell.angle_gamma   90.00
#
_symmetry.space_group_name_H-M   'P 1'
#
loop_
_entity.id
_entity.type
_entity.pdbx_description
1 polymer ?
#
loop_
_entity_poly.entity_id
_entity_poly.type
_entity_poly.pdbx_seq_one_letter_code
_entity_poly.pdbx_strand_id
1 'polypeptide(L)'
;MTYPLSGGLELDGHRKISTQLPVERAPIPDELVLPLSQHAGMPARPVVEVGEKVSAGQLIAERQGFISANIHAPIDSVVKAIELRPIPHPSGLNGKCIVLSPIPDASWPEYSDIKTKQGEINQYDPDFIRQTICDAGIVGLGGAVFPTSVKVKTGIEHHVDTLIINGCECEPWITCDEMLFREHPQQIIAGACLLQQAVKAEKRVLAIESEEEEAINKLQQAIIDCGDPIKLQIMTTVYPTGSERQLIYRITGREVPANGLPADVGAAVYNAGTAAAVYRAVVHNQPLTSRFVTVTGYGIKQPRVLEVLIGTSISTLIEFCGGCTDDANGLIMGGSMMGLGIHSDEVPVTKAMNCILVTTSEMTRDEQG
;
A
#
# COMPACT_ATOMS: atom_id res chain seq x y z
N MET A 1 -22.38 -14.77 7.06
CA MET A 1 -21.79 -15.63 8.10
C MET A 1 -20.30 -15.76 7.83
N THR A 2 -19.48 -15.62 8.86
CA THR A 2 -18.03 -15.86 8.83
C THR A 2 -17.71 -17.14 9.58
N TYR A 3 -16.70 -17.88 9.17
CA TYR A 3 -16.19 -19.00 9.97
C TYR A 3 -15.43 -18.45 11.18
N PRO A 4 -15.54 -19.10 12.36
CA PRO A 4 -14.86 -18.65 13.57
C PRO A 4 -13.35 -18.87 13.46
N LEU A 5 -12.58 -17.96 14.05
CA LEU A 5 -11.16 -18.14 14.30
C LEU A 5 -11.00 -18.87 15.64
N SER A 6 -10.22 -19.96 15.68
CA SER A 6 -9.83 -20.60 16.94
C SER A 6 -8.56 -19.96 17.47
N GLY A 7 -8.65 -19.23 18.58
CA GLY A 7 -7.52 -18.49 19.17
C GLY A 7 -7.41 -17.06 18.62
N GLY A 8 -6.23 -16.46 18.74
CA GLY A 8 -5.94 -15.07 18.40
C GLY A 8 -5.77 -14.17 19.63
N LEU A 9 -5.26 -12.96 19.40
CA LEU A 9 -5.00 -11.97 20.45
C LEU A 9 -5.92 -10.77 20.28
N GLU A 10 -6.49 -10.31 21.39
CA GLU A 10 -7.10 -8.98 21.49
C GLU A 10 -5.98 -7.99 21.85
N LEU A 11 -5.69 -7.06 20.95
CA LEU A 11 -4.62 -6.07 21.10
C LEU A 11 -5.26 -4.67 21.11
N ASP A 12 -4.68 -3.73 21.86
CA ASP A 12 -5.01 -2.32 21.65
C ASP A 12 -4.45 -1.88 20.29
N GLY A 13 -5.35 -1.54 19.37
CA GLY A 13 -4.95 -1.11 18.03
C GLY A 13 -4.29 0.27 17.98
N HIS A 14 -4.42 1.10 19.03
CA HIS A 14 -3.91 2.47 19.10
C HIS A 14 -4.35 3.39 17.93
N ARG A 15 -5.41 3.02 17.21
CA ARG A 15 -5.84 3.66 15.95
C ARG A 15 -6.14 5.14 16.08
N LYS A 16 -6.83 5.50 17.18
CA LYS A 16 -7.36 6.87 17.38
C LYS A 16 -6.27 7.94 17.32
N ILE A 17 -5.03 7.62 17.68
CA ILE A 17 -3.96 8.61 17.78
C ILE A 17 -3.64 9.26 16.42
N SER A 18 -3.74 8.52 15.31
CA SER A 18 -3.35 8.98 13.97
C SER A 18 -4.55 9.25 13.04
N THR A 19 -5.79 9.07 13.52
CA THR A 19 -7.02 9.22 12.73
C THR A 19 -7.86 10.44 13.13
N GLN A 20 -7.30 11.39 13.90
CA GLN A 20 -7.99 12.61 14.32
C GLN A 20 -7.98 13.73 13.26
N LEU A 21 -7.07 13.65 12.30
CA LEU A 21 -6.88 14.64 11.25
C LEU A 21 -7.20 14.02 9.88
N PRO A 22 -7.71 14.80 8.91
CA PRO A 22 -7.86 14.32 7.55
C PRO A 22 -6.50 13.98 6.95
N VAL A 23 -6.51 13.15 5.91
CA VAL A 23 -5.28 12.86 5.17
C VAL A 23 -4.79 14.11 4.44
N GLU A 24 -3.50 14.39 4.60
CA GLU A 24 -2.82 15.49 3.93
C GLU A 24 -1.71 14.95 3.01
N ARG A 25 -1.42 15.71 1.95
CA ARG A 25 -0.24 15.46 1.12
C ARG A 25 1.00 15.92 1.88
N ALA A 26 2.00 15.05 1.96
CA ALA A 26 3.31 15.38 2.52
C ALA A 26 4.00 16.50 1.71
N PRO A 27 4.92 17.26 2.32
CA PRO A 27 5.73 18.22 1.61
C PRO A 27 6.59 17.54 0.54
N ILE A 28 6.84 18.25 -0.56
CA ILE A 28 7.77 17.82 -1.59
C ILE A 28 9.19 18.05 -1.05
N PRO A 29 10.03 17.00 -0.90
CA PRO A 29 11.38 17.17 -0.38
C PRO A 29 12.33 17.73 -1.44
N ASP A 30 13.49 18.23 -1.03
CA ASP A 30 14.56 18.66 -1.94
C ASP A 30 15.17 17.50 -2.76
N GLU A 31 15.02 16.28 -2.25
CA GLU A 31 15.54 15.07 -2.87
C GLU A 31 14.59 13.88 -2.64
N LEU A 32 14.38 13.08 -3.68
CA LEU A 32 13.69 11.79 -3.62
C LEU A 32 14.68 10.68 -3.91
N VAL A 33 14.77 9.68 -3.03
CA VAL A 33 15.66 8.52 -3.18
C VAL A 33 14.83 7.28 -3.46
N LEU A 34 14.91 6.73 -4.68
CA LEU A 34 14.12 5.57 -5.08
C LEU A 34 14.99 4.31 -5.15
N PRO A 35 14.87 3.38 -4.18
CA PRO A 35 15.57 2.11 -4.24
C PRO A 35 15.13 1.27 -5.43
N LEU A 36 16.08 0.66 -6.14
CA LEU A 36 15.77 -0.26 -7.24
C LEU A 36 15.17 -1.58 -6.77
N SER A 37 15.33 -1.89 -5.48
CA SER A 37 14.73 -3.06 -4.81
C SER A 37 13.67 -2.59 -3.83
N GLN A 38 12.44 -2.42 -4.31
CA GLN A 38 11.28 -2.00 -3.50
C GLN A 38 10.04 -2.87 -3.76
N HIS A 39 10.27 -4.09 -4.23
CA HIS A 39 9.26 -5.11 -4.50
C HIS A 39 9.87 -6.50 -4.33
N ALA A 40 9.04 -7.53 -4.24
CA ALA A 40 9.53 -8.90 -4.26
C ALA A 40 10.26 -9.18 -5.59
N GLY A 41 11.37 -9.93 -5.54
CA GLY A 41 12.10 -10.40 -6.71
C GLY A 41 13.30 -9.54 -7.14
N MET A 42 13.61 -9.54 -8.44
CA MET A 42 14.86 -8.94 -8.93
C MET A 42 14.76 -7.41 -9.00
N PRO A 43 15.78 -6.66 -8.54
CA PRO A 43 15.81 -5.20 -8.63
C PRO A 43 15.49 -4.69 -10.04
N ALA A 44 14.77 -3.57 -10.12
CA ALA A 44 14.49 -2.91 -11.40
C ALA A 44 15.78 -2.35 -12.02
N ARG A 45 15.84 -2.30 -13.35
CA ARG A 45 16.97 -1.75 -14.10
C ARG A 45 16.71 -0.29 -14.45
N PRO A 46 17.56 0.67 -14.05
CA PRO A 46 17.44 2.05 -14.49
C PRO A 46 17.40 2.14 -16.02
N VAL A 47 16.52 3.01 -16.53
CA VAL A 47 16.39 3.32 -17.96
C VAL A 47 16.60 4.81 -18.25
N VAL A 48 17.12 5.55 -17.27
CA VAL A 48 17.45 6.97 -17.32
C VAL A 48 18.91 7.20 -16.96
N GLU A 49 19.44 8.35 -17.32
CA GLU A 49 20.84 8.74 -17.07
C GLU A 49 20.95 9.95 -16.12
N VAL A 50 22.10 10.09 -15.45
CA VAL A 50 22.37 11.25 -14.59
C VAL A 50 22.35 12.54 -15.42
N GLY A 51 21.62 13.55 -14.94
CA GLY A 51 21.39 14.82 -15.62
C GLY A 51 20.11 14.85 -16.48
N GLU A 52 19.45 13.72 -16.69
CA GLU A 52 18.19 13.63 -17.45
C GLU A 52 17.04 14.31 -16.69
N LYS A 53 16.20 15.05 -17.43
CA LYS A 53 14.92 15.56 -16.92
C LYS A 53 13.85 14.49 -17.10
N VAL A 54 13.13 14.20 -16.03
CA VAL A 54 12.05 13.20 -16.02
C VAL A 54 10.74 13.86 -15.63
N SER A 55 9.65 13.49 -16.29
CA SER A 55 8.31 13.96 -15.95
C SER A 55 7.64 13.06 -14.91
N ALA A 56 6.71 13.59 -14.13
CA ALA A 56 5.90 12.83 -13.20
C ALA A 56 5.21 11.65 -13.92
N GLY A 57 5.32 10.46 -13.34
CA GLY A 57 4.82 9.21 -13.90
C GLY A 57 5.68 8.60 -15.02
N GLN A 58 6.77 9.23 -15.44
CA GLN A 58 7.70 8.64 -16.42
C GLN A 58 8.36 7.38 -15.84
N LEU A 59 8.46 6.31 -16.65
CA LEU A 59 9.22 5.12 -16.30
C LEU A 59 10.71 5.45 -16.17
N ILE A 60 11.30 5.21 -15.00
CA ILE A 60 12.72 5.47 -14.72
C ILE A 60 13.53 4.22 -14.40
N ALA A 61 12.86 3.13 -14.02
CA ALA A 61 13.46 1.81 -13.96
C ALA A 61 12.47 0.73 -14.39
N GLU A 62 12.89 -0.15 -15.30
CA GLU A 62 12.08 -1.25 -15.82
C GLU A 62 12.21 -2.50 -14.94
N ARG A 63 11.11 -3.24 -14.80
CA ARG A 63 11.09 -4.55 -14.13
C ARG A 63 12.00 -5.56 -14.84
N GLN A 64 12.61 -6.46 -14.08
CA GLN A 64 13.46 -7.52 -14.62
C GLN A 64 12.93 -8.92 -14.28
N GLY A 65 12.86 -9.80 -15.28
CA GLY A 65 12.40 -11.19 -15.10
C GLY A 65 10.92 -11.30 -14.75
N PHE A 66 10.55 -12.42 -14.12
CA PHE A 66 9.15 -12.74 -13.84
C PHE A 66 8.58 -12.01 -12.62
N ILE A 67 9.33 -11.95 -11.52
CA ILE A 67 8.94 -11.29 -10.27
C ILE A 67 9.77 -10.00 -10.13
N SER A 68 9.18 -8.88 -10.53
CA SER A 68 9.74 -7.52 -10.43
C SER A 68 8.65 -6.51 -10.82
N ALA A 69 8.82 -5.22 -10.50
CA ALA A 69 7.86 -4.16 -10.86
C ALA A 69 8.56 -2.88 -11.32
N ASN A 70 7.92 -2.15 -12.24
CA ASN A 70 8.42 -0.87 -12.74
C ASN A 70 8.50 0.20 -11.66
N ILE A 71 9.43 1.14 -11.80
CA ILE A 71 9.57 2.33 -10.95
C ILE A 71 9.41 3.57 -11.83
N HIS A 72 8.60 4.52 -11.36
CA HIS A 72 8.28 5.75 -12.07
C HIS A 72 8.76 6.96 -11.27
N ALA A 73 9.06 8.07 -11.96
CA ALA A 73 9.36 9.34 -11.35
C ALA A 73 8.13 9.86 -10.59
N PRO A 74 8.23 10.14 -9.27
CA PRO A 74 7.08 10.59 -8.49
C PRO A 74 6.59 11.99 -8.84
N ILE A 75 7.51 12.82 -9.32
CA ILE A 75 7.29 14.23 -9.63
C ILE A 75 8.29 14.69 -10.70
N ASP A 76 8.00 15.79 -11.39
CA ASP A 76 8.91 16.41 -12.35
C ASP A 76 10.26 16.72 -11.67
N SER A 77 11.33 16.14 -12.20
CA SER A 77 12.64 16.12 -11.53
C SER A 77 13.80 16.07 -12.52
N VAL A 78 15.01 16.29 -11.99
CA VAL A 78 16.27 15.92 -12.65
C VAL A 78 16.87 14.72 -11.95
N VAL A 79 17.36 13.74 -12.72
CA VAL A 79 18.13 12.61 -12.18
C VAL A 79 19.47 13.13 -11.66
N LYS A 80 19.59 13.25 -10.35
CA LYS A 80 20.78 13.79 -9.68
C LYS A 80 21.91 12.75 -9.61
N ALA A 81 21.57 11.50 -9.33
CA ALA A 81 22.55 10.42 -9.22
C ALA A 81 21.90 9.03 -9.39
N ILE A 82 22.73 8.03 -9.69
CA ILE A 82 22.38 6.61 -9.60
C ILE A 82 23.48 5.93 -8.78
N GLU A 83 23.27 5.78 -7.48
CA GLU A 83 24.31 5.46 -6.50
C GLU A 83 23.80 4.60 -5.33
N LEU A 84 24.70 4.23 -4.43
CA LEU A 84 24.33 3.52 -3.19
C LEU A 84 23.82 4.51 -2.14
N ARG A 85 22.62 4.28 -1.61
CA ARG A 85 22.01 5.07 -0.53
C ARG A 85 21.40 4.16 0.54
N PRO A 86 21.15 4.68 1.76
CA PRO A 86 20.41 3.93 2.77
C PRO A 86 19.07 3.43 2.24
N ILE A 87 18.75 2.17 2.50
CA ILE A 87 17.45 1.55 2.15
C ILE A 87 16.77 1.01 3.42
N PRO A 88 15.44 0.80 3.42
CA PRO A 88 14.73 0.24 4.56
C PRO A 88 15.08 -1.24 4.72
N HIS A 89 16.23 -1.52 5.35
CA HIS A 89 16.73 -2.86 5.63
C HIS A 89 17.17 -2.95 7.10
N PRO A 90 16.85 -4.04 7.82
CA PRO A 90 17.15 -4.17 9.25
C PRO A 90 18.64 -4.05 9.61
N SER A 91 19.54 -4.28 8.65
CA SER A 91 20.98 -4.14 8.88
C SER A 91 21.54 -2.75 8.56
N GLY A 92 20.70 -1.78 8.21
CA GLY A 92 21.14 -0.46 7.73
C GLY A 92 21.93 -0.52 6.42
N LEU A 93 21.62 -1.49 5.55
CA LEU A 93 22.35 -1.71 4.29
C LEU A 93 22.09 -0.55 3.32
N ASN A 94 23.11 -0.25 2.49
CA ASN A 94 22.94 0.62 1.34
C ASN A 94 22.57 -0.18 0.09
N GLY A 95 21.57 0.29 -0.64
CA GLY A 95 21.13 -0.29 -1.91
C GLY A 95 21.32 0.69 -3.06
N LYS A 96 21.33 0.17 -4.30
CA LYS A 96 21.40 1.02 -5.49
C LYS A 96 20.06 1.75 -5.67
N CYS A 97 20.12 3.06 -5.79
CA CYS A 97 18.97 3.96 -5.86
C CYS A 97 19.09 4.91 -7.06
N ILE A 98 17.95 5.39 -7.55
CA ILE A 98 17.88 6.59 -8.40
C ILE A 98 17.56 7.77 -7.48
N VAL A 99 18.40 8.80 -7.53
CA VAL A 99 18.24 10.01 -6.74
C VAL A 99 17.71 11.10 -7.66
N LEU A 100 16.55 11.67 -7.31
CA LEU A 100 15.88 12.72 -8.07
C LEU A 100 15.92 14.03 -7.26
N SER A 101 16.17 15.13 -7.96
CA SER A 101 15.98 16.47 -7.41
C SER A 101 14.75 17.08 -8.10
N PRO A 102 13.65 17.34 -7.37
CA PRO A 102 12.50 18.02 -7.95
C PRO A 102 12.88 19.37 -8.55
N ILE A 103 12.24 19.75 -9.65
CA ILE A 103 12.47 21.06 -10.27
C ILE A 103 11.88 22.19 -9.40
N PRO A 104 12.37 23.45 -9.50
CA PRO A 104 11.92 24.53 -8.62
C PRO A 104 10.40 24.79 -8.55
N ASP A 105 9.68 24.54 -9.65
CA ASP A 105 8.22 24.73 -9.74
C ASP A 105 7.46 23.40 -9.67
N ALA A 106 8.10 22.33 -9.18
CA ALA A 106 7.48 21.02 -9.07
C ALA A 106 6.29 21.09 -8.09
N SER A 107 5.13 20.62 -8.55
CA SER A 107 3.93 20.46 -7.74
C SER A 107 3.52 19.00 -7.67
N TRP A 108 2.68 18.66 -6.69
CA TRP A 108 2.05 17.35 -6.66
C TRP A 108 1.39 17.07 -8.02
N PRO A 109 1.65 15.91 -8.64
CA PRO A 109 1.19 15.64 -9.99
C PRO A 109 -0.34 15.52 -10.02
N GLU A 110 -0.94 16.15 -11.02
CA GLU A 110 -2.34 15.95 -11.37
C GLU A 110 -2.39 15.06 -12.60
N TYR A 111 -3.09 13.94 -12.48
CA TYR A 111 -3.29 13.03 -13.59
C TYR A 111 -4.70 13.19 -14.14
N SER A 112 -4.81 13.25 -15.47
CA SER A 112 -6.11 13.30 -16.14
C SER A 112 -6.65 11.89 -16.37
N ASP A 113 -7.96 11.72 -16.25
CA ASP A 113 -8.66 10.51 -16.67
C ASP A 113 -8.19 10.03 -18.06
N ILE A 114 -8.08 8.71 -18.24
CA ILE A 114 -7.80 8.10 -19.54
C ILE A 114 -9.00 8.35 -20.46
N LYS A 115 -8.92 9.45 -21.22
CA LYS A 115 -9.99 9.97 -22.10
C LYS A 115 -10.50 8.95 -23.13
N THR A 116 -9.73 7.90 -23.42
CA THR A 116 -10.01 6.95 -24.51
C THR A 116 -10.98 5.83 -24.17
N LYS A 117 -11.49 5.72 -22.92
CA LYS A 117 -12.48 4.68 -22.55
C LYS A 117 -13.57 5.25 -21.63
N GLN A 118 -14.59 5.83 -22.26
CA GLN A 118 -15.85 6.27 -21.64
C GLN A 118 -16.77 5.07 -21.33
N GLY A 119 -16.27 4.07 -20.61
CA GLY A 119 -17.05 2.92 -20.16
C GLY A 119 -17.35 3.00 -18.66
N GLU A 120 -18.47 2.44 -18.23
CA GLU A 120 -18.69 2.12 -16.82
C GLU A 120 -17.53 1.26 -16.28
N ILE A 121 -17.22 1.35 -14.98
CA ILE A 121 -16.04 0.70 -14.37
C ILE A 121 -15.98 -0.83 -14.63
N ASN A 122 -17.13 -1.45 -14.85
CA ASN A 122 -17.36 -2.87 -15.13
C ASN A 122 -17.22 -3.26 -16.62
N GLN A 123 -16.87 -2.33 -17.51
CA GLN A 123 -16.77 -2.54 -18.96
C GLN A 123 -15.32 -2.42 -19.50
N TYR A 124 -14.34 -2.32 -18.61
CA TYR A 124 -12.94 -2.24 -19.03
C TYR A 124 -12.48 -3.60 -19.56
N ASP A 125 -11.79 -3.57 -20.70
CA ASP A 125 -11.13 -4.77 -21.24
C ASP A 125 -10.16 -5.36 -20.19
N PRO A 126 -10.37 -6.61 -19.73
CA PRO A 126 -9.50 -7.23 -18.74
C PRO A 126 -8.02 -7.27 -19.13
N ASP A 127 -7.67 -7.39 -20.42
CA ASP A 127 -6.26 -7.39 -20.86
C ASP A 127 -5.64 -6.01 -20.72
N PHE A 128 -6.40 -4.95 -21.02
CA PHE A 128 -5.98 -3.58 -20.74
C PHE A 128 -5.73 -3.37 -19.25
N ILE A 129 -6.64 -3.80 -18.37
CA ILE A 129 -6.45 -3.67 -16.92
C ILE A 129 -5.16 -4.36 -16.48
N ARG A 130 -4.93 -5.60 -16.93
CA ARG A 130 -3.72 -6.37 -16.61
C ARG A 130 -2.45 -5.68 -17.05
N GLN A 131 -2.45 -5.17 -18.29
CA GLN A 131 -1.29 -4.47 -18.85
C GLN A 131 -1.01 -3.19 -18.07
N THR A 132 -2.03 -2.39 -17.78
CA THR A 132 -1.90 -1.16 -16.99
C THR A 132 -1.39 -1.42 -15.58
N ILE A 133 -1.87 -2.47 -14.89
CA ILE A 133 -1.34 -2.88 -13.56
C ILE A 133 0.15 -3.18 -13.63
N CYS A 134 0.58 -3.88 -14.68
CA CYS A 134 1.98 -4.24 -14.91
C CYS A 134 2.84 -3.00 -15.19
N ASP A 135 2.40 -2.17 -16.13
CA ASP A 135 3.13 -0.99 -16.60
C ASP A 135 3.25 0.06 -15.51
N ALA A 136 2.18 0.32 -14.76
CA ALA A 136 2.14 1.23 -13.61
C ALA A 136 3.00 0.79 -12.41
N GLY A 137 3.54 -0.44 -12.45
CA GLY A 137 4.40 -0.98 -11.41
C GLY A 137 3.67 -1.21 -10.08
N ILE A 138 2.39 -1.58 -10.11
CA ILE A 138 1.59 -1.83 -8.91
C ILE A 138 2.09 -3.09 -8.20
N VAL A 139 2.26 -3.00 -6.89
CA VAL A 139 2.60 -4.11 -6.00
C VAL A 139 1.59 -4.21 -4.87
N GLY A 140 1.55 -5.35 -4.17
CA GLY A 140 0.74 -5.51 -2.97
C GLY A 140 1.18 -4.56 -1.86
N LEU A 141 0.33 -3.59 -1.51
CA LEU A 141 0.62 -2.53 -0.54
C LEU A 141 0.44 -2.95 0.93
N GLY A 142 -0.03 -4.17 1.18
CA GLY A 142 -0.17 -4.75 2.53
C GLY A 142 1.12 -5.30 3.14
N GLY A 143 2.30 -4.95 2.60
CA GLY A 143 3.61 -5.24 3.21
C GLY A 143 4.53 -6.15 2.38
N ALA A 144 4.00 -7.23 1.78
CA ALA A 144 4.84 -8.19 1.03
C ALA A 144 5.41 -7.65 -0.29
N VAL A 145 4.86 -6.54 -0.80
CA VAL A 145 5.26 -5.87 -2.06
C VAL A 145 5.46 -6.82 -3.24
N PHE A 146 4.63 -7.87 -3.29
CA PHE A 146 4.59 -8.80 -4.41
C PHE A 146 3.94 -8.12 -5.62
N PRO A 147 4.51 -8.20 -6.83
CA PRO A 147 3.93 -7.57 -8.02
C PRO A 147 2.48 -8.01 -8.26
N THR A 148 1.57 -7.03 -8.35
CA THR A 148 0.13 -7.29 -8.49
C THR A 148 -0.16 -7.98 -9.83
N SER A 149 0.60 -7.64 -10.89
CA SER A 149 0.49 -8.30 -12.20
C SER A 149 0.79 -9.81 -12.15
N VAL A 150 1.77 -10.23 -11.34
CA VAL A 150 2.10 -11.64 -11.13
C VAL A 150 0.97 -12.33 -10.37
N LYS A 151 0.47 -11.71 -9.30
CA LYS A 151 -0.65 -12.26 -8.51
C LYS A 151 -1.93 -12.41 -9.36
N VAL A 152 -2.21 -11.44 -10.22
CA VAL A 152 -3.33 -11.49 -11.17
C VAL A 152 -3.15 -12.64 -12.16
N LYS A 153 -1.95 -12.79 -12.74
CA LYS A 153 -1.63 -13.89 -13.64
C LYS A 153 -1.83 -15.25 -12.98
N THR A 154 -1.30 -15.45 -11.77
CA THR A 154 -1.50 -16.68 -10.99
C THR A 154 -2.98 -16.96 -10.73
N GLY A 155 -3.77 -15.91 -10.42
CA GLY A 155 -5.21 -16.07 -10.22
C GLY A 155 -5.95 -16.59 -11.45
N ILE A 156 -5.54 -16.16 -12.65
CA ILE A 156 -6.11 -16.64 -13.92
C ILE A 156 -5.70 -18.09 -14.17
N GLU A 157 -4.41 -18.41 -14.02
CA GLU A 157 -3.86 -19.76 -14.27
C GLU A 157 -4.51 -20.81 -13.36
N HIS A 158 -4.89 -20.43 -12.14
CA HIS A 158 -5.56 -21.30 -11.17
C HIS A 158 -7.09 -21.15 -11.16
N HIS A 159 -7.68 -20.37 -12.06
CA HIS A 159 -9.12 -20.17 -12.17
C HIS A 159 -9.79 -19.74 -10.84
N VAL A 160 -9.24 -18.72 -10.20
CA VAL A 160 -9.80 -18.16 -8.96
C VAL A 160 -11.26 -17.73 -9.16
N ASP A 161 -12.17 -18.25 -8.33
CA ASP A 161 -13.59 -17.89 -8.36
C ASP A 161 -13.93 -16.74 -7.40
N THR A 162 -13.13 -16.52 -6.36
CA THR A 162 -13.42 -15.52 -5.32
C THR A 162 -12.27 -14.51 -5.17
N LEU A 163 -12.54 -13.25 -5.50
CA LEU A 163 -11.70 -12.10 -5.16
C LEU A 163 -12.07 -11.59 -3.76
N ILE A 164 -11.06 -11.39 -2.92
CA ILE A 164 -11.20 -10.82 -1.58
C ILE A 164 -10.36 -9.54 -1.51
N ILE A 165 -10.99 -8.41 -1.19
CA ILE A 165 -10.30 -7.20 -0.78
C ILE A 165 -10.12 -7.26 0.73
N ASN A 166 -8.86 -7.34 1.16
CA ASN A 166 -8.46 -7.32 2.55
C ASN A 166 -8.38 -5.88 3.03
N GLY A 167 -9.37 -5.46 3.81
CA GLY A 167 -9.37 -4.24 4.58
C GLY A 167 -9.27 -4.48 6.09
N CYS A 168 -8.83 -5.66 6.52
CA CYS A 168 -8.58 -5.93 7.93
C CYS A 168 -7.15 -5.51 8.28
N GLU A 169 -6.97 -4.26 8.71
CA GLU A 169 -5.69 -3.67 9.09
C GLU A 169 -5.33 -4.01 10.55
N CYS A 170 -5.17 -5.30 10.88
CA CYS A 170 -5.08 -5.76 12.28
C CYS A 170 -3.73 -5.50 13.00
N GLU A 171 -2.76 -4.89 12.33
CA GLU A 171 -1.47 -4.55 12.92
C GLU A 171 -1.61 -3.27 13.77
N PRO A 172 -1.27 -3.29 15.08
CA PRO A 172 -1.40 -2.10 15.91
C PRO A 172 -0.65 -0.90 15.33
N TRP A 173 -1.16 0.30 15.60
CA TRP A 173 -0.65 1.60 15.14
C TRP A 173 -0.89 1.95 13.67
N ILE A 174 -1.13 0.98 12.79
CA ILE A 174 -1.35 1.25 11.37
C ILE A 174 -2.82 1.63 11.13
N THR A 175 -3.05 2.71 10.39
CA THR A 175 -4.39 3.29 10.14
C THR A 175 -4.56 3.83 8.70
N CYS A 176 -3.62 3.51 7.81
CA CYS A 176 -3.58 4.10 6.49
C CYS A 176 -4.69 3.56 5.59
N ASP A 177 -5.04 2.27 5.73
CA ASP A 177 -6.19 1.69 5.05
C ASP A 177 -7.51 2.19 5.66
N GLU A 178 -7.59 2.33 7.00
CA GLU A 178 -8.77 2.91 7.68
C GLU A 178 -9.10 4.31 7.13
N MET A 179 -8.11 5.20 7.06
CA MET A 179 -8.30 6.54 6.52
C MET A 179 -8.66 6.53 5.03
N LEU A 180 -8.13 5.56 4.27
CA LEU A 180 -8.52 5.37 2.88
C LEU A 180 -9.99 4.96 2.74
N PHE A 181 -10.53 4.13 3.63
CA PHE A 181 -11.97 3.81 3.66
C PHE A 181 -12.84 5.03 3.96
N ARG A 182 -12.39 5.90 4.86
CA ARG A 182 -13.16 7.08 5.29
C ARG A 182 -13.21 8.16 4.22
N GLU A 183 -12.07 8.40 3.56
CA GLU A 183 -11.90 9.55 2.65
C GLU A 183 -11.99 9.20 1.16
N HIS A 184 -11.64 7.98 0.76
CA HIS A 184 -11.61 7.56 -0.64
C HIS A 184 -12.27 6.19 -0.90
N PRO A 185 -13.45 5.88 -0.32
CA PRO A 185 -14.08 4.57 -0.47
C PRO A 185 -14.38 4.22 -1.94
N GLN A 186 -14.71 5.21 -2.77
CA GLN A 186 -15.01 4.99 -4.19
C GLN A 186 -13.81 4.44 -4.96
N GLN A 187 -12.58 4.86 -4.61
CA GLN A 187 -11.36 4.37 -5.26
C GLN A 187 -11.17 2.88 -4.96
N ILE A 188 -11.46 2.45 -3.73
CA ILE A 188 -11.34 1.05 -3.32
C ILE A 188 -12.41 0.20 -4.02
N ILE A 189 -13.66 0.64 -4.02
CA ILE A 189 -14.76 -0.12 -4.67
C ILE A 189 -14.51 -0.24 -6.17
N ALA A 190 -14.18 0.86 -6.86
CA ALA A 190 -13.88 0.83 -8.29
C ALA A 190 -12.63 -0.03 -8.59
N GLY A 191 -11.59 0.07 -7.77
CA GLY A 191 -10.40 -0.77 -7.86
C GLY A 191 -10.69 -2.26 -7.68
N ALA A 192 -11.61 -2.60 -6.78
CA ALA A 192 -12.08 -3.97 -6.56
C ALA A 192 -12.81 -4.52 -7.79
N CYS A 193 -13.65 -3.70 -8.44
CA CYS A 193 -14.33 -4.07 -9.69
C CYS A 193 -13.32 -4.34 -10.82
N LEU A 194 -12.31 -3.49 -10.95
CA LEU A 194 -11.25 -3.65 -11.94
C LEU A 194 -10.41 -4.90 -11.68
N LEU A 195 -10.02 -5.14 -10.42
CA LEU A 195 -9.29 -6.35 -10.03
C LEU A 195 -10.10 -7.61 -10.34
N GLN A 196 -11.41 -7.62 -10.08
CA GLN A 196 -12.27 -8.77 -10.37
C GLN A 196 -12.27 -9.10 -11.87
N GLN A 197 -12.43 -8.09 -12.72
CA GLN A 197 -12.32 -8.25 -14.17
C GLN A 197 -10.93 -8.77 -14.58
N ALA A 198 -9.88 -8.21 -13.97
CA ALA A 198 -8.49 -8.60 -14.25
C ALA A 198 -8.21 -10.07 -13.93
N VAL A 199 -8.71 -10.59 -12.79
CA VAL A 199 -8.54 -12.00 -12.39
C VAL A 199 -9.60 -12.94 -12.94
N LYS A 200 -10.69 -12.41 -13.53
CA LYS A 200 -11.87 -13.14 -14.00
C LYS A 200 -12.60 -13.92 -12.89
N ALA A 201 -12.64 -13.36 -11.68
CA ALA A 201 -13.34 -13.98 -10.55
C ALA A 201 -14.86 -13.73 -10.62
N GLU A 202 -15.65 -14.72 -10.22
CA GLU A 202 -17.12 -14.63 -10.21
C GLU A 202 -17.63 -13.83 -9.00
N LYS A 203 -16.94 -13.96 -7.86
CA LYS A 203 -17.34 -13.36 -6.58
C LYS A 203 -16.35 -12.31 -6.15
N ARG A 204 -16.86 -11.25 -5.53
CA ARG A 204 -16.09 -10.15 -4.95
C ARG A 204 -16.56 -9.88 -3.53
N VAL A 205 -15.63 -9.94 -2.58
CA VAL A 205 -15.87 -9.69 -1.16
C VAL A 205 -14.91 -8.61 -0.70
N LEU A 206 -15.38 -7.62 0.06
CA LEU A 206 -14.53 -6.70 0.82
C LEU A 206 -14.69 -7.04 2.30
N ALA A 207 -13.58 -7.32 2.98
CA ALA A 207 -13.57 -7.58 4.41
C ALA A 207 -13.04 -6.38 5.18
N ILE A 208 -13.71 -6.02 6.27
CA ILE A 208 -13.36 -4.89 7.14
C ILE A 208 -13.63 -5.27 8.60
N GLU A 209 -12.84 -4.71 9.54
CA GLU A 209 -13.01 -4.95 10.97
C GLU A 209 -14.22 -4.22 11.55
N SER A 210 -14.83 -4.82 12.58
CA SER A 210 -16.07 -4.31 13.18
C SER A 210 -15.92 -3.00 13.94
N GLU A 211 -14.70 -2.61 14.30
CA GLU A 211 -14.42 -1.40 15.08
C GLU A 211 -14.40 -0.12 14.24
N GLU A 212 -14.41 -0.23 12.91
CA GLU A 212 -14.29 0.89 11.98
C GLU A 212 -15.67 1.40 11.50
N GLU A 213 -16.57 1.78 12.42
CA GLU A 213 -17.97 2.10 12.10
C GLU A 213 -18.13 3.16 11.00
N GLU A 214 -17.33 4.23 11.04
CA GLU A 214 -17.38 5.27 10.01
C GLU A 214 -16.94 4.75 8.64
N ALA A 215 -15.85 3.98 8.59
CA ALA A 215 -15.35 3.36 7.36
C ALA A 215 -16.39 2.39 6.77
N ILE A 216 -17.04 1.59 7.62
CA ILE A 216 -18.13 0.68 7.21
C ILE A 216 -19.25 1.48 6.53
N ASN A 217 -19.71 2.57 7.15
CA ASN A 217 -20.80 3.40 6.59
C ASN A 217 -20.39 4.03 5.24
N LYS A 218 -19.16 4.55 5.15
CA LYS A 218 -18.61 5.15 3.91
C LYS A 218 -18.50 4.12 2.79
N LEU A 219 -18.03 2.92 3.10
CA LEU A 219 -17.95 1.81 2.14
C LEU A 219 -19.35 1.36 1.71
N GLN A 220 -20.30 1.18 2.62
CA GLN A 220 -21.67 0.81 2.28
C GLN A 220 -22.29 1.81 1.30
N GLN A 221 -22.11 3.11 1.54
CA GLN A 221 -22.60 4.14 0.61
C GLN A 221 -21.91 4.04 -0.76
N ALA A 222 -20.58 3.92 -0.80
CA ALA A 222 -19.85 3.78 -2.07
C ALA A 222 -20.25 2.51 -2.86
N ILE A 223 -20.61 1.44 -2.17
CA ILE A 223 -21.13 0.21 -2.79
C ILE A 223 -22.49 0.46 -3.44
N ILE A 224 -23.39 1.17 -2.76
CA ILE A 224 -24.70 1.55 -3.30
C ILE A 224 -24.51 2.43 -4.54
N ASP A 225 -23.66 3.45 -4.45
CA ASP A 225 -23.41 4.41 -5.52
C ASP A 225 -22.78 3.75 -6.77
N CYS A 226 -21.94 2.72 -6.57
CA CYS A 226 -21.29 1.99 -7.65
C CYS A 226 -22.30 1.14 -8.47
N GLY A 227 -23.41 0.71 -7.88
CA GLY A 227 -24.42 -0.13 -8.55
C GLY A 227 -23.96 -1.55 -8.92
N ASP A 228 -22.71 -1.93 -8.64
CA ASP A 228 -22.14 -3.26 -8.88
C ASP A 228 -21.99 -4.02 -7.54
N PRO A 229 -22.69 -5.15 -7.35
CA PRO A 229 -22.76 -5.83 -6.06
C PRO A 229 -21.40 -6.36 -5.61
N ILE A 230 -20.86 -5.75 -4.54
CA ILE A 230 -19.75 -6.29 -3.75
C ILE A 230 -20.28 -6.69 -2.36
N LYS A 231 -19.90 -7.87 -1.91
CA LYS A 231 -20.28 -8.32 -0.57
C LYS A 231 -19.35 -7.67 0.46
N LEU A 232 -19.88 -6.74 1.24
CA LEU A 232 -19.19 -6.25 2.43
C LEU A 232 -19.30 -7.28 3.57
N GLN A 233 -18.16 -7.77 4.05
CA GLN A 233 -18.07 -8.74 5.12
C GLN A 233 -17.42 -8.11 6.36
N ILE A 234 -18.24 -7.82 7.37
CA ILE A 234 -17.75 -7.33 8.66
C ILE A 234 -17.12 -8.49 9.43
N MET A 235 -15.91 -8.26 9.95
CA MET A 235 -15.07 -9.24 10.63
C MET A 235 -14.85 -8.81 12.08
N THR A 236 -14.90 -9.76 13.01
CA THR A 236 -14.49 -9.49 14.39
C THR A 236 -13.00 -9.17 14.45
N THR A 237 -12.64 -8.10 15.16
CA THR A 237 -11.27 -7.63 15.41
C THR A 237 -10.53 -8.60 16.33
N VAL A 238 -9.69 -9.46 15.77
CA VAL A 238 -8.81 -10.38 16.50
C VAL A 238 -7.54 -10.54 15.68
N TYR A 239 -6.36 -10.40 16.28
CA TYR A 239 -5.11 -10.61 15.57
C TYR A 239 -4.79 -12.12 15.42
N PRO A 240 -4.36 -12.61 14.23
CA PRO A 240 -4.18 -11.90 12.95
C PRO A 240 -5.32 -12.18 11.94
N THR A 241 -6.47 -11.51 12.07
CA THR A 241 -7.61 -11.65 11.13
C THR A 241 -7.24 -11.20 9.71
N GLY A 242 -6.37 -10.19 9.59
CA GLY A 242 -5.84 -9.71 8.31
C GLY A 242 -4.86 -10.68 7.63
N SER A 243 -4.46 -11.78 8.28
CA SER A 243 -3.63 -12.81 7.66
C SER A 243 -4.36 -13.43 6.47
N GLU A 244 -3.70 -13.47 5.31
CA GLU A 244 -4.30 -13.93 4.05
C GLU A 244 -4.98 -15.30 4.16
N ARG A 245 -4.34 -16.27 4.82
CA ARG A 245 -4.88 -17.62 5.00
C ARG A 245 -6.11 -17.63 5.91
N GLN A 246 -6.07 -16.88 7.01
CA GLN A 246 -7.17 -16.79 7.94
C GLN A 246 -8.37 -16.09 7.31
N LEU A 247 -8.13 -15.02 6.57
CA LEU A 247 -9.18 -14.28 5.89
C LEU A 247 -9.90 -15.15 4.85
N ILE A 248 -9.16 -15.93 4.06
CA ILE A 248 -9.74 -16.89 3.09
C ILE A 248 -10.63 -17.89 3.82
N TYR A 249 -10.14 -18.53 4.89
CA TYR A 249 -10.92 -19.49 5.66
C TYR A 249 -12.17 -18.85 6.26
N ARG A 250 -12.05 -17.68 6.90
CA ARG A 250 -13.18 -16.99 7.53
C ARG A 250 -14.27 -16.57 6.53
N ILE A 251 -13.92 -16.27 5.28
CA ILE A 251 -14.85 -15.84 4.23
C ILE A 251 -15.43 -17.02 3.44
N THR A 252 -14.60 -18.02 3.13
CA THR A 252 -14.93 -19.07 2.15
C THR A 252 -15.08 -20.47 2.76
N GLY A 253 -14.56 -20.68 3.97
CA GLY A 253 -14.45 -21.99 4.61
C GLY A 253 -13.34 -22.87 4.03
N ARG A 254 -12.53 -22.34 3.11
CA ARG A 254 -11.45 -23.09 2.45
C ARG A 254 -10.12 -22.87 3.17
N GLU A 255 -9.42 -23.95 3.48
CA GLU A 255 -8.10 -23.90 4.12
C GLU A 255 -6.99 -23.92 3.07
N VAL A 256 -6.12 -22.91 3.09
CA VAL A 256 -4.94 -22.89 2.21
C VAL A 256 -3.91 -23.90 2.71
N PRO A 257 -3.45 -24.85 1.87
CA PRO A 257 -2.41 -25.81 2.28
C PRO A 257 -1.14 -25.12 2.77
N ALA A 258 -0.40 -25.74 3.68
CA ALA A 258 0.79 -25.14 4.30
C ALA A 258 1.85 -24.66 3.28
N ASN A 259 1.99 -25.39 2.16
CA ASN A 259 2.90 -25.06 1.05
C ASN A 259 2.15 -24.61 -0.22
N GLY A 260 0.84 -24.37 -0.11
CA GLY A 260 -0.01 -23.93 -1.21
C GLY A 260 -0.17 -22.41 -1.23
N LEU A 261 -0.70 -21.94 -2.35
CA LEU A 261 -1.09 -20.56 -2.60
C LEU A 261 -2.59 -20.38 -2.35
N PRO A 262 -3.05 -19.16 -2.01
CA PRO A 262 -4.47 -18.80 -2.04
C PRO A 262 -5.20 -19.25 -3.31
N ALA A 263 -4.51 -19.15 -4.45
CA ALA A 263 -5.04 -19.50 -5.75
C ALA A 263 -5.38 -21.00 -5.87
N ASP A 264 -4.68 -21.88 -5.14
CA ASP A 264 -4.93 -23.33 -5.12
C ASP A 264 -6.29 -23.68 -4.51
N VAL A 265 -6.86 -22.78 -3.71
CA VAL A 265 -8.20 -22.93 -3.12
C VAL A 265 -9.21 -21.99 -3.77
N GLY A 266 -8.92 -21.47 -4.97
CA GLY A 266 -9.82 -20.62 -5.75
C GLY A 266 -10.03 -19.23 -5.16
N ALA A 267 -9.06 -18.70 -4.39
CA ALA A 267 -9.13 -17.37 -3.79
C ALA A 267 -7.96 -16.47 -4.24
N ALA A 268 -8.23 -15.18 -4.44
CA ALA A 268 -7.18 -14.17 -4.60
C ALA A 268 -7.47 -13.00 -3.66
N VAL A 269 -6.49 -12.66 -2.82
CA VAL A 269 -6.63 -11.61 -1.81
C VAL A 269 -5.80 -10.40 -2.20
N TYR A 270 -6.37 -9.20 -2.18
CA TYR A 270 -5.64 -7.96 -2.44
C TYR A 270 -5.93 -6.95 -1.34
N ASN A 271 -4.92 -6.21 -0.91
CA ASN A 271 -5.09 -5.16 0.10
C ASN A 271 -5.92 -3.97 -0.46
N ALA A 272 -6.66 -3.28 0.39
CA ALA A 272 -7.49 -2.13 0.02
C ALA A 272 -6.71 -1.00 -0.68
N GLY A 273 -5.56 -0.59 -0.13
CA GLY A 273 -4.65 0.35 -0.79
C GLY A 273 -4.20 -0.12 -2.17
N THR A 274 -4.01 -1.43 -2.36
CA THR A 274 -3.68 -2.00 -3.68
C THR A 274 -4.83 -1.82 -4.67
N ALA A 275 -6.07 -2.04 -4.24
CA ALA A 275 -7.25 -1.80 -5.08
C ALA A 275 -7.35 -0.33 -5.49
N ALA A 276 -7.20 0.60 -4.55
CA ALA A 276 -7.19 2.03 -4.86
C ALA A 276 -6.07 2.42 -5.85
N ALA A 277 -4.88 1.84 -5.71
CA ALA A 277 -3.78 2.06 -6.66
C ALA A 277 -4.10 1.52 -8.07
N VAL A 278 -4.80 0.39 -8.18
CA VAL A 278 -5.28 -0.12 -9.47
C VAL A 278 -6.29 0.83 -10.11
N TYR A 279 -7.22 1.37 -9.33
CA TYR A 279 -8.17 2.39 -9.81
C TYR A 279 -7.43 3.62 -10.36
N ARG A 280 -6.49 4.16 -9.59
CA ARG A 280 -5.66 5.30 -10.02
C ARG A 280 -4.89 5.02 -11.31
N ALA A 281 -4.29 3.84 -11.45
CA ALA A 281 -3.57 3.48 -12.67
C ALA A 281 -4.50 3.34 -13.88
N VAL A 282 -5.61 2.64 -13.73
CA VAL A 282 -6.49 2.27 -14.86
C VAL A 282 -7.40 3.41 -15.29
N VAL A 283 -7.88 4.22 -14.35
CA VAL A 283 -8.81 5.32 -14.64
C VAL A 283 -8.07 6.62 -14.85
N HIS A 284 -7.04 6.89 -14.03
CA HIS A 284 -6.35 8.18 -14.00
C HIS A 284 -4.97 8.15 -14.65
N ASN A 285 -4.51 7.03 -15.21
CA ASN A 285 -3.14 6.89 -15.72
C ASN A 285 -2.05 7.25 -14.69
N GLN A 286 -2.36 7.07 -13.40
CA GLN A 286 -1.44 7.38 -12.30
C GLN A 286 -0.66 6.11 -11.91
N PRO A 287 0.65 6.01 -12.22
CA PRO A 287 1.46 4.91 -11.74
C PRO A 287 1.64 4.94 -10.22
N LEU A 288 2.16 3.86 -9.63
CA LEU A 288 2.43 3.80 -8.19
C LEU A 288 3.65 4.65 -7.83
N THR A 289 3.39 5.95 -7.63
CA THR A 289 4.36 7.00 -7.31
C THR A 289 4.12 7.64 -5.94
N SER A 290 2.94 7.47 -5.38
CA SER A 290 2.60 7.87 -4.01
C SER A 290 1.93 6.72 -3.27
N ARG A 291 1.89 6.81 -1.94
CA ARG A 291 1.10 5.92 -1.08
C ARG A 291 0.66 6.63 0.19
N PHE A 292 -0.35 6.06 0.85
CA PHE A 292 -0.70 6.46 2.21
C PHE A 292 0.27 5.84 3.21
N VAL A 293 0.70 6.64 4.18
CA VAL A 293 1.61 6.25 5.26
C VAL A 293 1.08 6.80 6.58
N THR A 294 0.93 5.92 7.57
CA THR A 294 0.67 6.34 8.96
C THR A 294 1.99 6.78 9.61
N VAL A 295 2.06 8.00 10.12
CA VAL A 295 3.17 8.49 10.95
C VAL A 295 2.65 8.63 12.37
N THR A 296 3.16 7.81 13.29
CA THR A 296 2.49 7.59 14.59
C THR A 296 3.46 7.17 15.70
N GLY A 297 2.92 6.85 16.87
CA GLY A 297 3.64 6.45 18.07
C GLY A 297 3.66 7.52 19.14
N TYR A 298 4.03 7.15 20.36
CA TYR A 298 4.20 8.15 21.43
C TYR A 298 5.40 9.05 21.21
N GLY A 299 6.34 8.65 20.35
CA GLY A 299 7.56 9.41 20.06
C GLY A 299 7.38 10.54 19.03
N ILE A 300 6.19 10.74 18.46
CA ILE A 300 5.91 11.79 17.46
C ILE A 300 4.93 12.83 18.01
N LYS A 301 5.19 14.13 17.76
CA LYS A 301 4.35 15.20 18.31
C LYS A 301 2.97 15.33 17.66
N GLN A 302 2.86 15.11 16.36
CA GLN A 302 1.60 15.27 15.61
C GLN A 302 1.29 14.07 14.72
N PRO A 303 0.89 12.93 15.31
CA PRO A 303 0.58 11.70 14.59
C PRO A 303 -0.59 11.91 13.61
N ARG A 304 -0.45 11.38 12.39
CA ARG A 304 -1.45 11.49 11.30
C ARG A 304 -1.18 10.50 10.16
N VAL A 305 -2.11 10.41 9.22
CA VAL A 305 -1.91 9.72 7.95
C VAL A 305 -1.60 10.73 6.85
N LEU A 306 -0.60 10.42 6.02
CA LEU A 306 -0.15 11.27 4.91
C LEU A 306 -0.21 10.52 3.58
N GLU A 307 -0.56 11.22 2.50
CA GLU A 307 -0.20 10.78 1.15
C GLU A 307 1.24 11.24 0.86
N VAL A 308 2.13 10.30 0.57
CA VAL A 308 3.57 10.53 0.46
C VAL A 308 4.09 10.07 -0.88
N LEU A 309 4.91 10.89 -1.54
CA LEU A 309 5.66 10.49 -2.73
C LEU A 309 6.69 9.41 -2.36
N ILE A 310 6.76 8.34 -3.16
CA ILE A 310 7.76 7.29 -2.98
C ILE A 310 9.14 7.91 -3.19
N GLY A 311 10.02 7.72 -2.21
CA GLY A 311 11.36 8.30 -2.19
C GLY A 311 11.54 9.45 -1.21
N THR A 312 10.46 9.98 -0.61
CA THR A 312 10.54 10.98 0.47
C THR A 312 11.19 10.36 1.70
N SER A 313 12.14 11.04 2.33
CA SER A 313 12.80 10.56 3.54
C SER A 313 11.87 10.51 4.76
N ILE A 314 12.14 9.60 5.71
CA ILE A 314 11.42 9.55 6.98
C ILE A 314 11.59 10.88 7.76
N SER A 315 12.78 11.49 7.74
CA SER A 315 13.06 12.74 8.44
C SER A 315 12.17 13.89 7.94
N THR A 316 11.91 13.98 6.63
CA THR A 316 10.94 14.94 6.06
C THR A 316 9.54 14.77 6.66
N LEU A 317 9.10 13.53 6.86
CA LEU A 317 7.78 13.26 7.45
C LEU A 317 7.74 13.55 8.95
N ILE A 318 8.80 13.19 9.67
CA ILE A 318 8.94 13.50 11.10
C ILE A 318 8.89 15.01 11.32
N GLU A 319 9.65 15.78 10.52
CA GLU A 319 9.65 17.25 10.60
C GLU A 319 8.26 17.83 10.33
N PHE A 320 7.57 17.36 9.28
CA PHE A 320 6.20 17.77 8.98
C PHE A 320 5.21 17.45 10.11
N CYS A 321 5.40 16.33 10.80
CA CYS A 321 4.63 15.92 11.97
C CYS A 321 5.09 16.60 13.28
N GLY A 322 5.83 17.71 13.21
CA GLY A 322 6.25 18.51 14.38
C GLY A 322 7.51 18.01 15.09
N GLY A 323 8.20 17.03 14.52
CA GLY A 323 9.38 16.39 15.09
C GLY A 323 9.08 15.36 16.17
N CYS A 324 10.14 14.72 16.66
CA CYS A 324 10.06 13.77 17.76
C CYS A 324 9.78 14.44 19.10
N THR A 325 9.21 13.69 20.03
CA THR A 325 9.17 14.04 21.47
C THR A 325 10.55 13.88 22.10
N ASP A 326 10.75 14.43 23.30
CA ASP A 326 12.04 14.40 24.00
C ASP A 326 12.46 12.99 24.44
N ASP A 327 11.51 12.06 24.58
CA ASP A 327 11.70 10.69 25.03
C ASP A 327 11.66 9.65 23.88
N ALA A 328 11.59 10.13 22.63
CA ALA A 328 11.67 9.28 21.45
C ALA A 328 13.00 8.52 21.41
N ASN A 329 12.94 7.20 21.19
CA ASN A 329 14.10 6.32 21.31
C ASN A 329 14.32 5.35 20.14
N GLY A 330 13.43 5.34 19.15
CA GLY A 330 13.50 4.40 18.05
C GLY A 330 12.51 4.67 16.92
N LEU A 331 12.76 4.01 15.79
CA LEU A 331 11.93 4.03 14.60
C LEU A 331 11.65 2.61 14.15
N ILE A 332 10.38 2.33 13.87
CA ILE A 332 9.91 1.07 13.33
C ILE A 332 9.19 1.36 12.00
N MET A 333 9.59 0.65 10.96
CA MET A 333 8.85 0.57 9.70
C MET A 333 7.80 -0.54 9.80
N GLY A 334 6.52 -0.17 9.76
CA GLY A 334 5.41 -1.07 10.05
C GLY A 334 4.82 -0.82 11.43
N GLY A 335 3.99 -1.74 11.92
CA GLY A 335 3.44 -1.70 13.27
C GLY A 335 4.28 -2.48 14.28
N SER A 336 3.78 -2.60 15.50
CA SER A 336 4.58 -3.11 16.62
C SER A 336 4.85 -4.62 16.60
N MET A 337 4.02 -5.43 15.96
CA MET A 337 4.15 -6.88 15.98
C MET A 337 5.11 -7.40 14.90
N MET A 338 5.01 -6.86 13.69
CA MET A 338 5.77 -7.33 12.51
C MET A 338 6.74 -6.30 11.94
N GLY A 339 6.78 -5.09 12.52
CA GLY A 339 7.61 -4.00 12.03
C GLY A 339 9.11 -4.27 12.11
N LEU A 340 9.87 -3.53 11.32
CA LEU A 340 11.32 -3.60 11.25
C LEU A 340 11.93 -2.35 11.87
N GLY A 341 12.83 -2.53 12.83
CA GLY A 341 13.62 -1.43 13.37
C GLY A 341 14.48 -0.77 12.27
N ILE A 342 14.44 0.55 12.20
CA ILE A 342 15.21 1.36 11.26
C ILE A 342 16.24 2.20 12.03
N HIS A 343 17.47 2.25 11.51
CA HIS A 343 18.59 2.90 12.18
C HIS A 343 18.85 4.36 11.75
N SER A 344 18.15 4.83 10.73
CA SER A 344 18.31 6.18 10.18
C SER A 344 17.00 6.68 9.59
N ASP A 345 16.66 7.93 9.87
CA ASP A 345 15.53 8.66 9.29
C ASP A 345 15.83 9.21 7.87
N GLU A 346 17.06 9.06 7.37
CA GLU A 346 17.39 9.34 5.97
C GLU A 346 16.83 8.28 4.99
N VAL A 347 16.37 7.15 5.53
CA VAL A 347 15.76 6.08 4.74
C VAL A 347 14.51 6.59 4.01
N PRO A 348 14.34 6.29 2.72
CA PRO A 348 13.16 6.73 1.97
C PRO A 348 11.93 5.86 2.22
N VAL A 349 10.76 6.48 2.12
CA VAL A 349 9.48 5.81 1.96
C VAL A 349 9.49 5.02 0.66
N THR A 350 9.18 3.73 0.75
CA THR A 350 9.10 2.82 -0.40
C THR A 350 7.68 2.28 -0.58
N LYS A 351 7.44 1.54 -1.68
CA LYS A 351 6.20 0.76 -1.87
C LYS A 351 5.88 -0.25 -0.76
N ALA A 352 6.80 -0.53 0.16
CA ALA A 352 6.58 -1.42 1.31
C ALA A 352 6.17 -0.68 2.60
N MET A 353 6.49 0.60 2.74
CA MET A 353 6.33 1.35 3.98
C MET A 353 4.92 1.93 4.16
N ASN A 354 4.03 1.24 4.89
CA ASN A 354 2.68 1.72 5.23
C ASN A 354 2.62 2.48 6.56
N CYS A 355 3.60 2.29 7.44
CA CYS A 355 3.65 2.93 8.75
C CYS A 355 5.09 3.28 9.13
N ILE A 356 5.25 4.42 9.81
CA ILE A 356 6.43 4.85 10.54
C ILE A 356 5.99 5.05 11.99
N LEU A 357 6.42 4.14 12.85
CA LEU A 357 6.13 4.15 14.27
C LEU A 357 7.36 4.69 15.03
N VAL A 358 7.20 5.86 15.66
CA VAL A 358 8.24 6.48 16.50
C VAL A 358 8.02 6.06 17.94
N THR A 359 8.95 5.27 18.48
CA THR A 359 8.80 4.64 19.80
C THR A 359 9.32 5.51 20.93
N THR A 360 8.83 5.26 22.15
CA THR A 360 9.39 5.76 23.40
C THR A 360 9.83 4.60 24.29
N SER A 361 10.51 4.91 25.39
CA SER A 361 10.98 3.89 26.35
C SER A 361 9.83 3.18 27.09
N GLU A 362 8.61 3.71 27.02
CA GLU A 362 7.39 3.10 27.57
C GLU A 362 6.90 1.98 26.66
N MET A 363 6.81 2.23 25.35
CA MET A 363 6.37 1.25 24.35
C MET A 363 7.24 0.00 24.32
N THR A 364 8.56 0.17 24.38
CA THR A 364 9.52 -0.96 24.40
C THR A 364 9.38 -1.86 25.64
N ARG A 365 8.72 -1.39 26.71
CA ARG A 365 8.49 -2.18 27.93
C ARG A 365 7.18 -2.96 27.88
N ASP A 366 6.12 -2.39 27.31
CA ASP A 366 4.81 -3.05 27.20
C ASP A 366 4.80 -4.16 26.15
N GLU A 367 5.65 -4.09 25.13
CA GLU A 367 5.76 -5.11 24.07
C GLU A 367 6.70 -6.29 24.42
N GLN A 368 7.40 -6.24 25.56
CA GLN A 368 8.21 -7.35 26.10
C GLN A 368 7.50 -8.11 27.24
N GLY A 369 6.23 -7.79 27.52
CA GLY A 369 5.42 -8.35 28.60
C GLY A 369 4.88 -9.75 28.34
#